data_AF-A0A9X1VNS6-F1
#
_entry.id   AF-A0A9X1VNS6-F1
#
_cell.length_a   1.000
_cell.length_b   1.000
_cell.length_c   1.000
_cell.angle_alpha   90.00
_cell.angle_beta   90.00
_cell.angle_gamma   90.00
#
_symmetry.space_group_name_H-M   'P 1'
#
loop_
_entity.id
_entity.type
_entity.pdbx_description
1 polymer ?
#
loop_
_entity_poly.entity_id
_entity_poly.type
_entity_poly.pdbx_seq_one_letter_code
_entity_poly.pdbx_strand_id
1 'polypeptide(L)'
;MDIAIQSTGKAENLLKIAMANNLVPTDQPAPGTVITIPESIEKDEQIVKFYKANNVVPSTALAEEIEAPELNCEEKLYECFKG
;
A
#
# COMPACT_ATOMS: atom_id res chain seq x y z
N MET A 1 5.24 -3.79 -5.76
CA MET A 1 5.54 -3.56 -4.33
C MET A 1 5.25 -2.11 -4.07
N ASP A 2 4.30 -1.80 -3.19
CA ASP A 2 3.97 -0.42 -2.85
C ASP A 2 4.77 0.06 -1.62
N ILE A 3 5.89 0.72 -1.87
CA ILE A 3 6.80 1.23 -0.82
C ILE A 3 6.17 2.41 -0.04
N ALA A 4 5.35 3.21 -0.71
CA ALA A 4 4.76 4.41 -0.10
C ALA A 4 3.77 4.03 1.00
N ILE A 5 2.85 3.09 0.70
CA ILE A 5 1.90 2.60 1.71
C ILE A 5 2.63 1.86 2.84
N GLN A 6 3.59 0.99 2.53
CA GLN A 6 4.31 0.21 3.56
C GLN A 6 5.12 1.09 4.53
N SER A 7 5.67 2.20 4.03
CA SER A 7 6.59 3.04 4.80
C SER A 7 5.92 4.25 5.45
N THR A 8 4.89 4.81 4.81
CA THR A 8 4.23 6.04 5.26
C THR A 8 2.73 5.92 5.41
N GLY A 9 2.10 4.81 4.99
CA GLY A 9 0.65 4.62 5.08
C GLY A 9 -0.15 5.47 4.10
N LYS A 10 0.52 6.13 3.14
CA LYS A 10 -0.09 7.08 2.21
C LYS A 10 0.47 6.91 0.80
N ALA A 11 -0.38 6.56 -0.17
CA ALA A 11 0.02 6.36 -1.56
C ALA A 11 0.54 7.65 -2.23
N GLU A 12 -0.01 8.81 -1.86
CA GLU A 12 0.40 10.13 -2.35
C GLU A 12 1.88 10.47 -2.10
N ASN A 13 2.52 9.79 -1.14
CA ASN A 13 3.92 10.00 -0.82
C ASN A 13 4.88 9.34 -1.81
N LEU A 14 4.39 8.50 -2.73
CA LEU A 14 5.21 7.83 -3.75
C LEU A 14 6.10 8.81 -4.52
N LEU A 15 5.52 9.93 -4.98
CA LEU A 15 6.26 10.92 -5.78
C LEU A 15 7.37 11.60 -4.96
N LYS A 16 7.10 11.93 -3.69
CA LYS A 16 8.08 12.55 -2.80
C LYS A 16 9.25 11.60 -2.49
N ILE A 17 8.94 10.32 -2.28
CA ILE A 17 9.95 9.28 -2.06
C ILE A 17 10.78 9.08 -3.34
N ALA A 18 10.14 9.02 -4.51
CA ALA A 18 10.84 8.88 -5.78
C ALA A 18 11.80 10.05 -6.05
N MET A 19 11.34 11.29 -5.83
CA MET A 19 12.17 12.49 -5.95
C MET A 19 13.38 12.46 -5.00
N ALA A 20 13.18 12.07 -3.74
CA ALA A 20 14.27 12.00 -2.75
C ALA A 20 15.34 10.94 -3.09
N ASN A 21 15.01 9.95 -3.90
CA ASN A 21 15.91 8.86 -4.27
C ASN A 21 16.34 8.90 -5.75
N ASN A 22 16.00 9.95 -6.50
CA ASN A 22 16.21 10.05 -7.95
C ASN A 22 15.69 8.82 -8.72
N LEU A 23 14.52 8.30 -8.30
CA LEU A 23 13.87 7.15 -8.92
C LEU A 23 12.72 7.62 -9.83
N VAL A 24 12.43 6.81 -10.85
CA VAL A 24 11.21 6.95 -11.66
C VAL A 24 10.06 6.23 -10.92
N PRO A 25 8.94 6.89 -10.59
CA PRO A 25 7.88 6.29 -9.75
C PRO A 25 7.23 5.03 -10.31
N THR A 26 7.22 4.88 -11.64
CA THR A 26 6.61 3.76 -12.36
C THR A 26 7.56 2.61 -12.60
N ASP A 27 8.86 2.82 -12.40
CA ASP A 27 9.86 1.78 -12.61
C ASP A 27 10.02 0.92 -11.37
N GLN A 28 10.38 -0.34 -11.59
CA GLN A 28 10.65 -1.26 -10.51
C GLN A 28 12.11 -1.11 -10.06
N PRO A 29 12.37 -0.76 -8.79
CA PRO A 29 13.74 -0.67 -8.30
C PRO A 29 14.40 -2.06 -8.31
N ALA A 30 15.70 -2.09 -8.63
CA ALA A 30 16.47 -3.33 -8.59
C ALA A 30 16.52 -3.91 -7.16
N PRO A 31 16.58 -5.24 -7.00
CA PRO A 31 16.79 -5.85 -5.69
C PRO A 31 18.03 -5.28 -4.99
N GLY A 32 17.92 -5.00 -3.69
CA GLY A 32 19.00 -4.39 -2.91
C GLY A 32 19.10 -2.85 -3.03
N THR A 33 18.22 -2.21 -3.81
CA THR A 33 18.12 -0.74 -3.81
C THR A 33 17.76 -0.22 -2.42
N VAL A 34 18.59 0.67 -1.87
CA VAL A 34 18.31 1.36 -0.60
C VAL A 34 17.45 2.58 -0.88
N ILE A 35 16.30 2.67 -0.21
CA ILE A 35 15.34 3.76 -0.38
C ILE A 35 15.29 4.58 0.90
N THR A 36 15.57 5.87 0.78
CA THR A 36 15.47 6.86 1.86
C THR A 36 14.04 7.39 1.94
N ILE A 37 13.46 7.37 3.14
CA ILE A 37 12.15 7.98 3.40
C ILE A 37 12.39 9.34 4.08
N PRO A 38 12.11 10.47 3.42
CA PRO A 38 12.31 11.79 4.02
C PRO A 38 11.50 11.98 5.30
N GLU A 39 12.11 12.55 6.34
CA GLU A 39 11.47 12.74 7.65
C GLU A 39 10.32 13.76 7.64
N SER A 40 10.37 14.73 6.74
CA SER A 40 9.38 15.79 6.60
C SER A 40 8.06 15.34 5.97
N ILE A 41 7.92 14.07 5.62
CA ILE A 41 6.72 13.53 4.97
C ILE A 41 5.73 13.09 6.05
N GLU A 42 4.49 13.53 5.91
CA GLU A 42 3.37 13.11 6.76
C GLU A 42 3.09 11.61 6.60
N LYS A 43 2.89 10.92 7.72
CA LYS A 43 2.67 9.47 7.79
C LYS A 43 1.33 9.17 8.45
N ASP A 44 0.66 8.14 7.96
CA ASP A 44 -0.43 7.49 8.67
C ASP A 44 0.12 6.26 9.39
N GLU A 45 0.41 6.41 10.69
CA GLU A 45 0.95 5.31 11.49
C GLU A 45 -0.02 4.14 11.65
N GLN A 46 -1.33 4.38 11.62
CA GLN A 46 -2.31 3.31 11.79
C GLN A 46 -2.27 2.37 10.59
N ILE A 47 -2.17 2.93 9.38
CA ILE A 47 -2.06 2.16 8.14
C ILE A 47 -0.70 1.44 8.06
N VAL A 48 0.40 2.10 8.42
CA VAL A 48 1.72 1.43 8.50
C VAL A 48 1.68 0.25 9.46
N LYS A 49 1.07 0.41 10.64
CA LYS A 49 0.91 -0.66 11.63
C LYS A 49 0.01 -1.77 11.09
N PHE A 50 -1.08 -1.44 10.42
CA PHE A 50 -2.01 -2.41 9.84
C PHE A 50 -1.30 -3.37 8.87
N TYR A 51 -0.58 -2.85 7.87
CA TYR A 51 0.09 -3.71 6.89
C TYR A 51 1.21 -4.54 7.53
N LYS A 52 1.97 -3.96 8.47
CA LYS A 52 3.03 -4.68 9.20
C LYS A 52 2.48 -5.79 10.10
N ALA A 53 1.38 -5.53 10.81
CA ALA A 53 0.83 -6.48 11.77
C ALA A 53 0.10 -7.65 11.11
N ASN A 54 -0.56 -7.41 9.98
CA ASN A 54 -1.33 -8.43 9.28
C ASN A 54 -0.50 -9.25 8.26
N ASN A 55 0.80 -8.98 8.13
CA ASN A 55 1.67 -9.55 7.09
C ASN A 55 1.10 -9.40 5.67
N VAL A 56 0.28 -8.37 5.45
CA VAL A 56 -0.30 -8.07 4.13
C VAL A 56 0.68 -7.18 3.38
N VAL A 57 1.00 -7.58 2.15
CA VAL A 57 1.85 -6.78 1.27
C VAL A 57 0.98 -6.01 0.27
N PRO A 58 0.97 -4.66 0.30
CA PRO A 58 0.20 -3.88 -0.65
C PRO A 58 0.79 -4.02 -2.06
N SER A 59 -0.07 -4.42 -3.00
CA SER A 59 0.16 -4.48 -4.45
C SER A 59 1.57 -4.94 -4.82
N THR A 60 1.88 -6.19 -4.47
CA THR A 60 3.05 -6.91 -4.96
C THR A 60 2.69 -7.68 -6.22
N ALA A 61 3.62 -7.75 -7.18
CA ALA A 61 3.45 -8.57 -8.38
C ALA A 61 3.34 -10.08 -8.07
N LEU A 62 3.72 -10.47 -6.85
CA LEU A 62 3.42 -11.77 -6.28
C LEU A 62 1.98 -11.74 -5.76
N ALA A 63 1.05 -12.29 -6.55
CA ALA A 63 -0.32 -12.50 -6.15
C ALA A 63 -0.43 -13.86 -5.46
N GLU A 64 -0.40 -13.89 -4.13
CA GLU A 64 -1.36 -14.76 -3.45
C GLU A 64 -2.67 -13.97 -3.48
N GLU A 65 -3.68 -14.50 -4.16
CA GLU A 65 -5.03 -13.93 -4.08
C GLU A 65 -5.41 -13.86 -2.61
N ILE A 66 -5.50 -12.64 -2.08
CA ILE A 66 -6.27 -12.41 -0.88
C ILE A 66 -7.71 -12.62 -1.34
N GLU A 67 -8.25 -13.81 -1.13
CA GLU A 67 -9.68 -14.07 -1.29
C GLU A 67 -10.40 -13.03 -0.43
N ALA A 68 -10.91 -11.97 -1.05
CA ALA A 68 -11.92 -11.16 -0.40
C ALA A 68 -13.06 -12.13 -0.04
N PRO A 69 -13.58 -12.11 1.20
CA PRO A 69 -14.69 -12.98 1.55
C PRO A 69 -15.79 -12.76 0.51
N GLU A 70 -16.10 -13.81 -0.26
CA GLU A 70 -17.17 -13.73 -1.24
C GLU A 70 -18.48 -13.52 -0.50
N LEU A 71 -18.92 -12.26 -0.43
CA LEU A 71 -20.23 -11.93 0.12
C LEU A 71 -21.29 -12.63 -0.76
N ASN A 72 -22.21 -13.31 -0.11
CA ASN A 72 -23.32 -13.92 -0.80
C ASN A 72 -24.26 -12.84 -1.38
N CYS A 73 -25.16 -13.25 -2.27
CA CYS A 73 -26.06 -12.32 -2.96
C CYS A 73 -26.93 -11.48 -2.00
N GLU A 74 -27.27 -12.02 -0.82
CA GLU A 74 -28.08 -11.33 0.19
C GLU A 74 -27.25 -10.28 0.95
N GLU A 75 -26.01 -10.60 1.30
CA GLU A 75 -25.08 -9.67 1.95
C GLU A 75 -24.72 -8.49 1.03
N LYS A 76 -24.55 -8.75 -0.27
CA LYS A 76 -24.33 -7.69 -1.28
C LYS A 76 -25.54 -6.76 -1.41
N LEU A 77 -26.76 -7.30 -1.36
CA LEU A 77 -27.99 -6.51 -1.38
C LEU A 77 -28.07 -5.59 -0.15
N TYR A 78 -27.77 -6.12 1.04
CA TYR A 78 -27.86 -5.34 2.28
C TYR A 78 -26.92 -4.13 2.31
N GLU A 79 -25.67 -4.30 1.87
CA GLU A 79 -24.70 -3.20 1.79
C GLU A 79 -25.10 -2.12 0.76
N CYS A 80 -25.74 -2.51 -0.35
CA CYS A 80 -26.20 -1.56 -1.37
C CYS A 80 -27.38 -0.67 -0.93
N PHE A 81 -28.18 -1.11 0.04
CA PHE A 81 -29.42 -0.42 0.44
C PHE A 81 -29.37 0.23 1.82
N LYS A 82 -28.20 0.27 2.47
CA LYS A 82 -28.03 0.87 3.80
C LYS A 82 -27.92 2.41 3.79
N GLY A 83 -28.40 3.07 2.73
CA GLY A 83 -28.43 4.52 2.57
C GLY A 83 -29.60 5.16 3.29
#